data_AF-A0A1E7INH9-F1
#
_entry.id   AF-A0A1E7INH9-F1
#
_cell.length_a   1.000
_cell.length_b   1.000
_cell.length_c   1.000
_cell.angle_alpha   90.00
_cell.angle_beta   90.00
_cell.angle_gamma   90.00
#
_symmetry.space_group_name_H-M   'P 1'
#
loop_
_entity.id
_entity.type
_entity.pdbx_description
1 polymer ?
#
loop_
_entity_poly.entity_id
_entity_poly.type
_entity_poly.pdbx_seq_one_letter_code
_entity_poly.pdbx_strand_id
1 'polypeptide(L)'
;MDIKFTRSNGKIDTLVDELIDHVGVNHPYIIREMILSALKVGQENNYLADLKLIRTTMKEMRYTSEIFAPYRSRRKVTIFGSARTEPHQPIYQKCLTFAKLLAQNNYMVITGGGGGIMQAGNEGAGAENSFAVNIQLPFEQDTNIIMQDSDRVLMYKYFFNRKVAFLKEADAIALFPGGFGTMDEAMEALTLLQTGKNPPIPLVLIDDDEGSYWEQWLEFARDTMLTKGLISGEDFGLFTITRSAEEALEVIRSFYRTYHSSRYVDKLLVIRLNKSLSSEQIETLESEFAGILRPGTRIKATGAFVKEKDQPDLWHLPRLAIEFNRRSYGLLNSFIRRINSF
;
A
#
# COMPACT_ATOMS: atom_id res chain seq x y z
N MET A 1 -12.77 -15.68 15.50
CA MET A 1 -13.71 -16.77 15.79
C MET A 1 -12.87 -17.99 16.11
N ASP A 2 -13.07 -18.65 17.24
CA ASP A 2 -12.33 -19.89 17.54
C ASP A 2 -12.67 -20.96 16.49
N ILE A 3 -11.67 -21.50 15.80
CA ILE A 3 -11.87 -22.57 14.81
C ILE A 3 -11.88 -23.91 15.54
N LYS A 4 -13.07 -24.47 15.73
CA LYS A 4 -13.27 -25.76 16.41
C LYS A 4 -14.02 -26.74 15.52
N PHE A 5 -13.56 -28.00 15.46
CA PHE A 5 -14.23 -29.07 14.71
C PHE A 5 -15.46 -29.61 15.47
N THR A 6 -15.39 -29.64 16.80
CA THR A 6 -16.50 -30.01 17.70
C THR A 6 -16.49 -29.09 18.95
N ARG A 7 -16.86 -29.57 20.15
CA ARG A 7 -16.72 -28.82 21.41
C ARG A 7 -15.24 -28.57 21.78
N SER A 8 -14.35 -29.47 21.35
CA SER A 8 -12.88 -29.36 21.38
C SER A 8 -12.29 -29.96 20.08
N ASN A 9 -11.03 -29.72 19.76
CA ASN A 9 -10.38 -30.34 18.61
C ASN A 9 -9.73 -31.71 18.94
N GLY A 10 -9.57 -32.05 20.23
CA GLY A 10 -9.19 -33.39 20.67
C GLY A 10 -7.85 -33.84 20.09
N LYS A 11 -7.78 -35.05 19.50
CA LYS A 11 -6.56 -35.59 18.88
C LYS A 11 -6.00 -34.72 17.75
N ILE A 12 -6.84 -33.92 17.08
CA ILE A 12 -6.39 -33.02 16.01
C ILE A 12 -5.43 -31.96 16.57
N ASP A 13 -5.71 -31.45 17.77
CA ASP A 13 -4.83 -30.46 18.42
C ASP A 13 -3.42 -31.00 18.58
N THR A 14 -3.29 -32.23 19.12
CA THR A 14 -2.01 -32.91 19.32
C THR A 14 -1.27 -33.14 18.01
N LEU A 15 -1.96 -33.61 16.96
CA LEU A 15 -1.34 -33.86 15.66
C LEU A 15 -0.86 -32.55 14.99
N VAL A 16 -1.59 -31.46 15.17
CA VAL A 16 -1.18 -30.15 14.63
C VAL A 16 0.03 -29.61 15.39
N ASP A 17 0.07 -29.76 16.72
CA ASP A 17 1.23 -29.36 17.53
C ASP A 17 2.47 -30.17 17.14
N GLU A 18 2.35 -31.50 17.03
CA GLU A 18 3.45 -32.38 16.58
C GLU A 18 3.98 -32.00 15.20
N LEU A 19 3.09 -31.67 14.25
CA LEU A 19 3.47 -31.21 12.91
C LEU A 19 4.22 -29.87 12.96
N ILE A 20 3.73 -28.92 13.76
CA ILE A 20 4.34 -27.60 13.93
C ILE A 20 5.74 -27.73 14.53
N ASP A 21 5.89 -28.53 15.58
CA ASP A 21 7.16 -28.76 16.27
C ASP A 21 8.16 -29.48 15.36
N HIS A 22 7.69 -30.44 14.56
CA HIS A 22 8.54 -31.17 13.62
C HIS A 22 9.09 -30.27 12.50
N VAL A 23 8.30 -29.32 12.00
CA VAL A 23 8.71 -28.40 10.92
C VAL A 23 9.54 -27.23 11.46
N GLY A 24 9.31 -26.78 12.69
CA GLY A 24 10.03 -25.65 13.29
C GLY A 24 9.60 -24.30 12.69
N VAL A 25 8.34 -23.93 12.86
CA VAL A 25 7.76 -22.72 12.25
C VAL A 25 7.90 -21.46 13.12
N ASN A 26 7.92 -20.29 12.48
CA ASN A 26 7.79 -19.00 13.17
C ASN A 26 6.33 -18.71 13.54
N HIS A 27 6.11 -18.09 14.70
CA HIS A 27 4.78 -17.73 15.22
C HIS A 27 3.79 -18.93 15.23
N PRO A 28 4.09 -20.01 15.97
CA PRO A 28 3.35 -21.29 15.89
C PRO A 28 1.85 -21.16 16.11
N TYR A 29 1.41 -20.23 16.95
CA TYR A 29 -0.01 -19.94 17.16
C TYR A 29 -0.75 -19.53 15.88
N ILE A 30 -0.15 -18.66 15.05
CA ILE A 30 -0.75 -18.21 13.78
C ILE A 30 -0.76 -19.36 12.77
N ILE A 31 0.32 -20.12 12.70
CA ILE A 31 0.41 -21.28 11.79
C ILE A 31 -0.62 -22.35 12.17
N ARG A 32 -0.84 -22.58 13.46
CA ARG A 32 -1.90 -23.45 13.97
C ARG A 32 -3.27 -23.00 13.47
N GLU A 33 -3.61 -21.72 13.61
CA GLU A 33 -4.89 -21.19 13.11
C GLU A 33 -5.03 -21.40 11.59
N MET A 34 -3.96 -21.22 10.81
CA MET A 34 -3.96 -21.46 9.37
C MET A 34 -4.20 -22.94 9.01
N ILE A 35 -3.54 -23.87 9.71
CA ILE A 35 -3.73 -25.32 9.50
C ILE A 35 -5.17 -25.72 9.84
N LEU A 36 -5.67 -25.30 11.00
CA LEU A 36 -7.04 -25.59 11.41
C LEU A 36 -8.06 -25.00 10.43
N SER A 37 -7.83 -23.78 9.94
CA SER A 37 -8.67 -23.14 8.91
C SER A 37 -8.75 -23.97 7.64
N ALA A 38 -7.61 -24.41 7.11
CA ALA A 38 -7.55 -25.21 5.87
C ALA A 38 -8.28 -26.55 6.03
N LEU A 39 -8.07 -27.25 7.15
CA LEU A 39 -8.77 -28.49 7.46
C LEU A 39 -10.29 -28.27 7.61
N LYS A 40 -10.70 -27.16 8.24
CA LYS A 40 -12.12 -26.82 8.44
C LYS A 40 -12.82 -26.51 7.13
N VAL A 41 -12.17 -25.76 6.23
CA VAL A 41 -12.65 -25.54 4.86
C VAL A 41 -12.91 -26.85 4.13
N GLY A 42 -11.99 -27.82 4.24
CA GLY A 42 -12.17 -29.15 3.63
C GLY A 42 -13.29 -30.00 4.25
N GLN A 43 -13.65 -29.75 5.51
CA GLN A 43 -14.76 -30.40 6.19
C GLN A 43 -16.12 -29.80 5.77
N GLU A 44 -16.17 -28.48 5.57
CA GLU A 44 -17.42 -27.73 5.43
C GLU A 44 -17.78 -27.44 3.97
N ASN A 45 -16.80 -27.41 3.06
CA ASN A 45 -17.00 -27.05 1.66
C ASN A 45 -16.62 -28.19 0.72
N ASN A 46 -17.62 -28.73 0.02
CA ASN A 46 -17.43 -29.76 -1.01
C ASN A 46 -17.37 -29.20 -2.44
N TYR A 47 -17.49 -27.88 -2.62
CA TYR A 47 -17.44 -27.25 -3.94
C TYR A 47 -15.99 -27.00 -4.37
N LEU A 48 -15.54 -27.79 -5.34
CA LEU A 48 -14.13 -27.82 -5.77
C LEU A 48 -13.60 -26.45 -6.26
N ALA A 49 -14.45 -25.59 -6.82
CA ALA A 49 -14.02 -24.29 -7.31
C ALA A 49 -13.57 -23.37 -6.16
N ASP A 50 -14.28 -23.37 -5.04
CA ASP A 50 -13.92 -22.60 -3.84
C ASP A 50 -12.61 -23.12 -3.25
N LEU A 51 -12.43 -24.44 -3.17
CA LEU A 51 -11.19 -25.05 -2.69
C LEU A 51 -10.00 -24.66 -3.58
N LYS A 52 -10.20 -24.63 -4.91
CA LYS A 52 -9.16 -24.17 -5.85
C LYS A 52 -8.84 -22.69 -5.65
N LEU A 53 -9.85 -21.84 -5.44
CA LEU A 53 -9.69 -20.42 -5.14
C LEU A 53 -8.85 -20.23 -3.88
N ILE A 54 -9.29 -20.76 -2.73
CA ILE A 54 -8.61 -20.62 -1.42
C ILE A 54 -7.17 -21.14 -1.49
N ARG A 55 -6.95 -22.34 -2.05
CA ARG A 55 -5.61 -22.92 -2.20
C ARG A 55 -4.69 -22.02 -3.02
N THR A 56 -5.18 -21.51 -4.15
CA THR A 56 -4.37 -20.68 -5.05
C THR A 56 -4.10 -19.33 -4.40
N THR A 57 -5.09 -18.76 -3.70
CA THR A 57 -4.94 -17.52 -2.97
C THR A 57 -3.87 -17.60 -1.89
N MET A 58 -3.88 -18.67 -1.10
CA MET A 58 -2.85 -18.92 -0.10
C MET A 58 -1.46 -19.08 -0.74
N LYS A 59 -1.36 -19.80 -1.87
CA LYS A 59 -0.09 -19.99 -2.58
C LYS A 59 0.48 -18.68 -3.09
N GLU A 60 -0.34 -17.86 -3.74
CA GLU A 60 0.06 -16.55 -4.27
C GLU A 60 0.53 -15.65 -3.13
N MET A 61 -0.27 -15.47 -2.08
CA MET A 61 0.09 -14.58 -0.96
C MET A 61 1.32 -15.04 -0.18
N ARG A 62 1.58 -16.36 -0.10
CA ARG A 62 2.82 -16.91 0.45
C ARG A 62 4.02 -16.49 -0.42
N TYR A 63 3.93 -16.67 -1.73
CA TYR A 63 5.00 -16.31 -2.66
C TYR A 63 5.23 -14.79 -2.70
N THR A 64 4.17 -13.97 -2.67
CA THR A 64 4.27 -12.52 -2.49
C THR A 64 5.10 -12.19 -1.25
N SER A 65 4.75 -12.78 -0.11
CA SER A 65 5.45 -12.49 1.15
C SER A 65 6.90 -12.92 1.12
N GLU A 66 7.22 -14.02 0.44
CA GLU A 66 8.59 -14.52 0.26
C GLU A 66 9.44 -13.58 -0.60
N ILE A 67 8.95 -13.16 -1.76
CA ILE A 67 9.68 -12.30 -2.70
C ILE A 67 9.87 -10.87 -2.16
N PHE A 68 8.87 -10.32 -1.47
CA PHE A 68 8.98 -8.96 -0.91
C PHE A 68 9.71 -8.91 0.45
N ALA A 69 9.77 -10.00 1.21
CA ALA A 69 10.35 -10.02 2.56
C ALA A 69 11.79 -9.46 2.66
N PRO A 70 12.72 -9.81 1.75
CA PRO A 70 14.09 -9.28 1.81
C PRO A 70 14.19 -7.76 1.67
N TYR A 71 13.14 -7.10 1.17
CA TYR A 71 13.14 -5.69 0.81
C TYR A 71 12.27 -4.82 1.72
N ARG A 72 11.82 -5.33 2.87
CA ARG A 72 10.91 -4.60 3.79
C ARG A 72 11.44 -3.25 4.28
N SER A 73 12.77 -3.08 4.34
CA SER A 73 13.40 -1.82 4.76
C SER A 73 13.52 -0.78 3.64
N ARG A 74 13.34 -1.16 2.37
CA ARG A 74 13.38 -0.26 1.23
C ARG A 74 11.97 0.15 0.85
N ARG A 75 11.75 1.46 0.76
CA ARG A 75 10.44 2.00 0.37
C ARG A 75 10.14 1.67 -1.08
N LYS A 76 8.88 1.34 -1.36
CA LYS A 76 8.43 0.94 -2.71
C LYS A 76 7.39 1.90 -3.24
N VAL A 77 7.47 2.23 -4.52
CA VAL A 77 6.46 3.03 -5.23
C VAL A 77 5.79 2.16 -6.26
N THR A 78 4.47 2.00 -6.14
CA THR A 78 3.68 1.32 -7.17
C THR A 78 3.35 2.31 -8.29
N ILE A 79 3.71 1.96 -9.53
CA ILE A 79 3.43 2.76 -10.71
C ILE A 79 2.33 2.09 -11.54
N PHE A 80 1.27 2.84 -11.82
CA PHE A 80 0.20 2.44 -12.72
C PHE A 80 0.11 3.38 -13.92
N GLY A 81 -0.30 2.85 -15.06
CA GLY A 81 -0.54 3.62 -16.28
C GLY A 81 -0.85 2.72 -17.47
N SER A 82 -1.04 3.32 -18.64
CA SER A 82 -1.41 2.59 -19.85
C SER A 82 -0.38 1.53 -20.26
N ALA A 83 -0.86 0.33 -20.57
CA ALA A 83 -0.07 -0.71 -21.25
C ALA A 83 0.19 -0.41 -22.74
N ARG A 84 -0.47 0.62 -23.29
CA ARG A 84 -0.49 0.95 -24.73
C ARG A 84 0.34 2.20 -25.07
N THR A 85 0.89 2.88 -24.08
CA THR A 85 1.78 4.03 -24.32
C THR A 85 3.05 3.55 -25.00
N GLU A 86 3.44 4.19 -26.09
CA GLU A 86 4.65 3.81 -26.82
C GLU A 86 5.89 4.53 -26.27
N PRO A 87 7.10 3.93 -26.42
CA PRO A 87 8.33 4.52 -25.87
C PRO A 87 8.64 5.95 -26.31
N HIS A 88 8.24 6.34 -27.52
CA HIS A 88 8.49 7.69 -28.04
C HIS A 88 7.55 8.77 -27.47
N GLN A 89 6.47 8.38 -26.78
CA GLN A 89 5.50 9.34 -26.27
C GLN A 89 6.07 10.07 -25.04
N PRO A 90 5.82 11.39 -24.88
CA PRO A 90 6.36 12.18 -23.77
C PRO A 90 6.07 11.59 -22.39
N ILE A 91 4.87 11.06 -22.18
CA ILE A 91 4.47 10.46 -20.91
C ILE A 91 5.25 9.18 -20.56
N TYR A 92 5.69 8.41 -21.56
CA TYR A 92 6.60 7.27 -21.35
C TYR A 92 7.95 7.75 -20.81
N GLN A 93 8.54 8.74 -21.48
CA GLN A 93 9.85 9.31 -21.11
C GLN A 93 9.79 9.96 -19.72
N LYS A 94 8.66 10.57 -19.38
CA LYS A 94 8.42 11.11 -18.04
C LYS A 94 8.36 10.01 -16.98
N CYS A 95 7.66 8.90 -17.24
CA CYS A 95 7.65 7.76 -16.33
C CYS A 95 9.04 7.14 -16.16
N LEU A 96 9.81 7.00 -17.24
CA LEU A 96 11.19 6.51 -17.21
C LEU A 96 12.07 7.41 -16.33
N THR A 97 11.98 8.73 -16.53
CA THR A 97 12.73 9.72 -15.75
C THR A 97 12.34 9.66 -14.26
N PHE A 98 11.05 9.63 -13.96
CA PHE A 98 10.53 9.50 -12.60
C PHE A 98 11.03 8.22 -11.91
N ALA A 99 10.94 7.07 -12.58
CA ALA A 99 11.40 5.80 -12.03
C ALA A 99 12.93 5.76 -11.81
N LYS A 100 13.70 6.40 -12.69
CA LYS A 100 15.14 6.58 -12.51
C LYS A 100 15.45 7.43 -11.27
N LEU A 101 14.74 8.53 -11.09
CA LEU A 101 14.87 9.39 -9.91
C LEU A 101 14.53 8.64 -8.62
N LEU A 102 13.49 7.79 -8.64
CA LEU A 102 13.14 6.91 -7.51
C LEU A 102 14.30 5.97 -7.16
N ALA A 103 14.84 5.24 -8.13
CA ALA A 103 15.94 4.30 -7.90
C ALA A 103 17.20 5.00 -7.36
N GLN A 104 17.54 6.16 -7.91
CA GLN A 104 18.66 7.00 -7.43
C GLN A 104 18.47 7.48 -5.98
N ASN A 105 17.23 7.54 -5.49
CA ASN A 105 16.89 7.91 -4.11
C ASN A 105 16.55 6.70 -3.24
N ASN A 106 17.04 5.50 -3.60
CA ASN A 106 16.90 4.25 -2.85
C ASN A 106 15.45 3.75 -2.70
N TYR A 107 14.56 4.16 -3.59
CA TYR A 107 13.24 3.54 -3.72
C TYR A 107 13.31 2.35 -4.68
N MET A 108 12.39 1.42 -4.50
CA MET A 108 12.11 0.36 -5.46
C MET A 108 10.78 0.65 -6.17
N VAL A 109 10.61 0.11 -7.38
CA VAL A 109 9.39 0.29 -8.19
C VAL A 109 8.63 -1.02 -8.28
N ILE A 110 7.31 -0.95 -8.12
CA ILE A 110 6.39 -2.06 -8.38
C ILE A 110 5.55 -1.68 -9.59
N THR A 111 5.51 -2.51 -10.62
CA THR A 111 4.62 -2.31 -11.77
C THR A 111 3.81 -3.56 -12.05
N GLY A 112 2.85 -3.43 -12.96
CA GLY A 112 2.11 -4.58 -13.47
C GLY A 112 2.86 -5.49 -14.43
N GLY A 113 4.13 -5.21 -14.75
CA GLY A 113 5.00 -6.08 -15.54
C GLY A 113 4.74 -6.12 -17.05
N GLY A 114 3.70 -5.46 -17.56
CA GLY A 114 3.44 -5.38 -19.00
C GLY A 114 4.23 -4.28 -19.72
N GLY A 115 3.84 -4.01 -20.97
CA GLY A 115 4.38 -2.91 -21.79
C GLY A 115 3.94 -1.51 -21.35
N GLY A 116 4.27 -0.50 -22.16
CA GLY A 116 3.92 0.89 -21.95
C GLY A 116 4.45 1.48 -20.63
N ILE A 117 3.62 2.19 -19.88
CA ILE A 117 4.05 2.85 -18.63
C ILE A 117 4.64 1.84 -17.62
N MET A 118 4.11 0.61 -17.58
CA MET A 118 4.67 -0.42 -16.69
C MET A 118 6.10 -0.77 -17.07
N GLN A 119 6.40 -0.85 -18.37
CA GLN A 119 7.76 -1.05 -18.86
C GLN A 119 8.62 0.17 -18.59
N ALA A 120 8.14 1.40 -18.85
CA ALA A 120 8.87 2.64 -18.55
C ALA A 120 9.29 2.71 -17.08
N GLY A 121 8.38 2.30 -16.17
CA GLY A 121 8.65 2.23 -14.74
C GLY A 121 9.75 1.22 -14.38
N ASN A 122 9.71 0.02 -14.96
CA ASN A 122 10.77 -0.97 -14.73
C ASN A 122 12.11 -0.58 -15.38
N GLU A 123 12.05 -0.06 -16.61
CA GLU A 123 13.21 0.39 -17.38
C GLU A 123 13.94 1.53 -16.67
N GLY A 124 13.21 2.55 -16.23
CA GLY A 124 13.80 3.69 -15.53
C GLY A 124 14.43 3.32 -14.19
N ALA A 125 13.78 2.43 -13.42
CA ALA A 125 14.31 1.99 -12.12
C ALA A 125 15.44 0.96 -12.24
N GLY A 126 15.52 0.23 -13.36
CA GLY A 126 16.37 -0.94 -13.52
C GLY A 126 15.75 -2.20 -12.91
N ALA A 127 16.14 -3.36 -13.43
CA ALA A 127 15.63 -4.65 -12.98
C ALA A 127 15.97 -4.90 -11.50
N GLU A 128 17.15 -4.49 -11.04
CA GLU A 128 17.65 -4.59 -9.67
C GLU A 128 16.82 -3.80 -8.64
N ASN A 129 16.07 -2.77 -9.06
CA ASN A 129 15.19 -2.00 -8.19
C ASN A 129 13.70 -2.21 -8.49
N SER A 130 13.35 -3.20 -9.30
CA SER A 130 11.99 -3.41 -9.78
C SER A 130 11.35 -4.69 -9.25
N PHE A 131 10.01 -4.67 -9.20
CA PHE A 131 9.13 -5.83 -9.13
C PHE A 131 8.13 -5.76 -10.28
N ALA A 132 7.80 -6.91 -10.85
CA ALA A 132 6.76 -7.06 -11.86
C ALA A 132 5.66 -7.99 -11.33
N VAL A 133 4.49 -7.41 -11.03
CA VAL A 133 3.34 -8.10 -10.46
C VAL A 133 2.37 -8.36 -11.62
N ASN A 134 2.61 -9.43 -12.38
CA ASN A 134 1.85 -9.80 -13.59
C ASN A 134 0.52 -10.49 -13.28
N ILE A 135 -0.35 -10.57 -14.28
CA ILE A 135 -1.62 -11.29 -14.23
C ILE A 135 -1.72 -12.24 -15.43
N GLN A 136 -2.13 -13.47 -15.20
CA GLN A 136 -2.37 -14.43 -16.27
C GLN A 136 -3.63 -14.03 -17.04
N LEU A 137 -3.46 -13.66 -18.30
CA LEU A 137 -4.54 -13.35 -19.23
C LEU A 137 -4.68 -14.44 -20.31
N PRO A 138 -5.86 -14.59 -20.95
CA PRO A 138 -6.07 -15.58 -22.01
C PRO A 138 -5.19 -15.35 -23.25
N PHE A 139 -4.75 -14.12 -23.47
CA PHE A 139 -3.81 -13.75 -24.52
C PHE A 139 -2.48 -13.43 -23.83
N GLU A 140 -1.42 -14.05 -24.31
CA GLU A 140 -0.10 -14.04 -23.69
C GLU A 140 0.39 -12.60 -23.51
N GLN A 141 0.59 -12.21 -22.25
CA GLN A 141 1.32 -11.01 -21.90
C GLN A 141 2.52 -11.48 -21.09
N ASP A 142 3.62 -11.75 -21.80
CA ASP A 142 4.91 -11.94 -21.16
C ASP A 142 5.26 -10.69 -20.35
N THR A 143 6.07 -10.89 -19.31
CA THR A 143 6.65 -9.76 -18.61
C THR A 143 7.48 -8.93 -19.59
N ASN A 144 7.61 -7.63 -19.34
CA ASN A 144 8.45 -6.78 -20.17
C ASN A 144 9.92 -7.26 -20.16
N ILE A 145 10.63 -6.91 -21.25
CA ILE A 145 12.02 -7.34 -21.50
C ILE A 145 12.97 -7.02 -20.34
N ILE A 146 12.71 -5.93 -19.59
CA ILE A 146 13.54 -5.51 -18.46
C ILE A 146 13.49 -6.52 -17.32
N MET A 147 12.33 -7.16 -17.14
CA MET A 147 12.06 -8.06 -16.01
C MET A 147 12.12 -9.54 -16.39
N GLN A 148 12.37 -9.88 -17.65
CA GLN A 148 12.30 -11.26 -18.17
C GLN A 148 13.16 -12.27 -17.38
N ASP A 149 14.35 -11.85 -16.94
CA ASP A 149 15.33 -12.69 -16.24
C ASP A 149 15.33 -12.42 -14.72
N SER A 150 14.35 -11.65 -14.22
CA SER A 150 14.29 -11.25 -12.82
C SER A 150 13.59 -12.30 -11.96
N ASP A 151 14.14 -12.56 -10.77
CA ASP A 151 13.53 -13.34 -9.70
C ASP A 151 12.35 -12.61 -9.01
N ARG A 152 12.11 -11.33 -9.34
CA ARG A 152 11.06 -10.48 -8.78
C ARG A 152 9.87 -10.30 -9.72
N VAL A 153 9.64 -11.28 -10.59
CA VAL A 153 8.41 -11.43 -11.35
C VAL A 153 7.46 -12.34 -10.56
N LEU A 154 6.28 -11.81 -10.24
CA LEU A 154 5.20 -12.54 -9.60
C LEU A 154 4.05 -12.69 -10.60
N MET A 155 3.69 -13.93 -10.92
CA MET A 155 2.56 -14.22 -11.80
C MET A 155 1.34 -14.60 -10.97
N TYR A 156 0.29 -13.77 -11.05
CA TYR A 156 -0.98 -14.05 -10.37
C TYR A 156 -1.99 -14.64 -11.35
N LYS A 157 -2.86 -15.50 -10.82
CA LYS A 157 -4.07 -15.97 -11.49
C LYS A 157 -5.27 -15.09 -11.16
N TYR A 158 -5.33 -14.56 -9.93
CA TYR A 158 -6.48 -13.79 -9.46
C TYR A 158 -6.16 -12.30 -9.29
N PHE A 159 -6.98 -11.45 -9.90
CA PHE A 159 -6.85 -9.99 -9.82
C PHE A 159 -6.85 -9.45 -8.39
N PHE A 160 -7.69 -9.96 -7.50
CA PHE A 160 -7.79 -9.44 -6.14
C PHE A 160 -6.50 -9.64 -5.33
N ASN A 161 -5.77 -10.74 -5.53
CA ASN A 161 -4.49 -10.96 -4.86
C ASN A 161 -3.40 -10.04 -5.40
N ARG A 162 -3.39 -9.85 -6.72
CA ARG A 162 -2.51 -8.90 -7.37
C ARG A 162 -2.71 -7.48 -6.83
N LYS A 163 -3.97 -7.04 -6.71
CA LYS A 163 -4.35 -5.74 -6.13
C LYS A 163 -3.87 -5.59 -4.68
N VAL A 164 -4.08 -6.63 -3.86
CA VAL A 164 -3.54 -6.65 -2.49
C VAL A 164 -2.02 -6.48 -2.49
N ALA A 165 -1.29 -7.16 -3.37
CA ALA A 165 0.16 -7.05 -3.43
C ALA A 165 0.64 -5.63 -3.78
N PHE A 166 -0.03 -4.95 -4.71
CA PHE A 166 0.31 -3.57 -5.08
C PHE A 166 0.22 -2.59 -3.93
N LEU A 167 -0.84 -2.67 -3.12
CA LEU A 167 -1.12 -1.69 -2.07
C LEU A 167 -0.46 -2.07 -0.74
N LYS A 168 -0.44 -3.36 -0.38
CA LYS A 168 0.19 -3.85 0.85
C LYS A 168 1.69 -3.56 0.88
N GLU A 169 2.36 -3.67 -0.25
CA GLU A 169 3.81 -3.52 -0.35
C GLU A 169 4.23 -2.10 -0.74
N ALA A 170 3.28 -1.20 -1.05
CA ALA A 170 3.57 0.17 -1.44
C ALA A 170 3.73 1.13 -0.26
N ASP A 171 4.74 1.98 -0.36
CA ASP A 171 4.92 3.17 0.46
C ASP A 171 4.48 4.43 -0.29
N ALA A 172 4.20 4.36 -1.58
CA ALA A 172 3.65 5.44 -2.38
C ALA A 172 3.01 4.89 -3.66
N ILE A 173 2.14 5.66 -4.28
CA ILE A 173 1.51 5.32 -5.56
C ILE A 173 1.74 6.47 -6.54
N ALA A 174 2.15 6.13 -7.76
CA ALA A 174 2.23 7.05 -8.88
C ALA A 174 1.27 6.60 -10.00
N LEU A 175 0.35 7.46 -10.37
CA LEU A 175 -0.63 7.25 -11.42
C LEU A 175 -0.26 8.07 -12.65
N PHE A 176 -0.01 7.40 -13.76
CA PHE A 176 0.14 8.00 -15.09
C PHE A 176 -1.15 7.78 -15.90
N PRO A 177 -1.40 8.58 -16.95
CA PRO A 177 -2.54 8.39 -17.85
C PRO A 177 -2.72 6.95 -18.32
N GLY A 178 -3.97 6.48 -18.30
CA GLY A 178 -4.28 5.08 -18.56
C GLY A 178 -5.73 4.80 -18.92
N GLY A 179 -6.00 3.51 -19.17
CA GLY A 179 -7.35 3.01 -19.45
C GLY A 179 -8.04 2.49 -18.18
N PHE A 180 -8.98 1.58 -18.37
CA PHE A 180 -9.76 1.02 -17.26
C PHE A 180 -8.93 0.31 -16.20
N GLY A 181 -7.83 -0.36 -16.56
CA GLY A 181 -6.94 -0.99 -15.57
C GLY A 181 -6.31 0.03 -14.63
N THR A 182 -5.84 1.16 -15.15
CA THR A 182 -5.30 2.25 -14.33
C THR A 182 -6.40 2.89 -13.48
N MET A 183 -7.59 3.10 -14.04
CA MET A 183 -8.71 3.69 -13.31
C MET A 183 -9.22 2.78 -12.19
N ASP A 184 -9.25 1.46 -12.41
CA ASP A 184 -9.58 0.46 -11.39
C ASP A 184 -8.65 0.59 -10.17
N GLU A 185 -7.33 0.62 -10.41
CA GLU A 185 -6.35 0.77 -9.33
C GLU A 185 -6.37 2.16 -8.68
N ALA A 186 -6.62 3.21 -9.46
CA ALA A 186 -6.74 4.58 -8.94
C ALA A 186 -7.95 4.72 -7.99
N MET A 187 -9.11 4.19 -8.40
CA MET A 187 -10.33 4.24 -7.58
C MET A 187 -10.23 3.35 -6.34
N GLU A 188 -9.59 2.18 -6.45
CA GLU A 188 -9.32 1.32 -5.28
C GLU A 188 -8.39 2.04 -4.28
N ALA A 189 -7.26 2.59 -4.75
CA ALA A 189 -6.33 3.33 -3.90
C ALA A 189 -7.02 4.49 -3.16
N LEU A 190 -7.76 5.33 -3.88
CA LEU A 190 -8.50 6.45 -3.29
C LEU A 190 -9.52 5.96 -2.25
N THR A 191 -10.26 4.91 -2.55
CA THR A 191 -11.26 4.34 -1.62
C THR A 191 -10.60 3.80 -0.35
N LEU A 192 -9.48 3.07 -0.46
CA LEU A 192 -8.79 2.52 0.71
C LEU A 192 -8.12 3.60 1.56
N LEU A 193 -7.60 4.67 0.94
CA LEU A 193 -7.07 5.83 1.64
C LEU A 193 -8.19 6.61 2.35
N GLN A 194 -9.29 6.91 1.65
CA GLN A 194 -10.46 7.61 2.18
C GLN A 194 -11.08 6.88 3.38
N THR A 195 -11.12 5.54 3.34
CA THR A 195 -11.73 4.72 4.40
C THR A 195 -10.73 4.29 5.49
N GLY A 196 -9.46 4.65 5.35
CA GLY A 196 -8.39 4.24 6.27
C GLY A 196 -8.12 2.75 6.30
N LYS A 197 -8.47 2.04 5.23
CA LYS A 197 -8.18 0.61 5.03
C LYS A 197 -6.77 0.38 4.50
N ASN A 198 -6.15 1.40 3.94
CA ASN A 198 -4.71 1.47 3.75
C ASN A 198 -4.10 2.47 4.75
N PRO A 199 -2.86 2.24 5.25
CA PRO A 199 -2.12 3.28 5.93
C PRO A 199 -1.96 4.53 5.04
N PRO A 200 -1.78 5.73 5.64
CA PRO A 200 -1.48 6.94 4.88
C PRO A 200 -0.19 6.77 4.08
N ILE A 201 -0.29 6.92 2.75
CA ILE A 201 0.81 6.95 1.80
C ILE A 201 0.57 8.08 0.78
N PRO A 202 1.61 8.68 0.19
CA PRO A 202 1.44 9.70 -0.84
C PRO A 202 0.96 9.06 -2.15
N LEU A 203 -0.04 9.69 -2.76
CA LEU A 203 -0.59 9.37 -4.06
C LEU A 203 -0.32 10.54 -5.00
N VAL A 204 0.50 10.32 -6.04
CA VAL A 204 0.83 11.34 -7.04
C VAL A 204 0.24 10.96 -8.39
N LEU A 205 -0.48 11.90 -9.01
CA LEU A 205 -0.98 11.75 -10.37
C LEU A 205 -0.10 12.61 -11.29
N ILE A 206 0.61 11.94 -12.19
CA ILE A 206 1.66 12.54 -13.01
C ILE A 206 1.16 12.64 -14.44
N ASP A 207 1.12 13.84 -14.99
CA ASP A 207 0.75 14.10 -16.38
C ASP A 207 1.95 14.54 -17.22
N ASP A 208 1.81 14.52 -18.55
CA ASP A 208 2.80 15.11 -19.44
C ASP A 208 2.78 16.66 -19.36
N ASP A 209 3.77 17.35 -19.94
CA ASP A 209 3.94 18.80 -19.73
C ASP A 209 2.76 19.62 -20.27
N GLU A 210 2.11 19.12 -21.33
CA GLU A 210 0.95 19.74 -21.97
C GLU A 210 -0.34 18.94 -21.70
N GLY A 211 -0.25 17.96 -20.80
CA GLY A 211 -1.26 16.98 -20.51
C GLY A 211 -2.32 17.57 -19.60
N SER A 212 -3.54 17.03 -19.74
CA SER A 212 -4.70 17.44 -18.93
C SER A 212 -5.57 16.26 -18.54
N TYR A 213 -5.03 15.03 -18.60
CA TYR A 213 -5.76 13.82 -18.27
C TYR A 213 -6.26 13.88 -16.83
N TRP A 214 -5.38 14.24 -15.89
CA TRP A 214 -5.73 14.28 -14.47
C TRP A 214 -6.53 15.51 -14.08
N GLU A 215 -6.34 16.64 -14.77
CA GLU A 215 -7.19 17.82 -14.63
C GLU A 215 -8.62 17.53 -15.07
N GLN A 216 -8.83 16.87 -16.21
CA GLN A 216 -10.17 16.48 -16.67
C GLN A 216 -10.84 15.50 -15.70
N TRP A 217 -10.08 14.56 -15.13
CA TRP A 217 -10.60 13.68 -14.07
C TRP A 217 -10.96 14.47 -12.81
N LEU A 218 -10.13 15.45 -12.41
CA LEU A 218 -10.39 16.31 -11.26
C LEU A 218 -11.64 17.18 -11.47
N GLU A 219 -11.85 17.70 -12.68
CA GLU A 219 -13.07 18.41 -13.04
C GLU A 219 -14.30 17.52 -12.86
N PHE A 220 -14.26 16.27 -13.31
CA PHE A 220 -15.33 15.31 -13.05
C PHE A 220 -15.55 15.05 -11.55
N ALA A 221 -14.47 14.81 -10.79
CA ALA A 221 -14.55 14.59 -9.34
C ALA A 221 -15.16 15.80 -8.61
N ARG A 222 -14.79 17.03 -9.00
CA ARG A 222 -15.34 18.27 -8.43
C ARG A 222 -16.77 18.53 -8.88
N ASP A 223 -17.00 18.60 -10.18
CA ASP A 223 -18.24 19.12 -10.74
C ASP A 223 -19.38 18.09 -10.64
N THR A 224 -19.04 16.80 -10.57
CA THR A 224 -20.01 15.72 -10.41
C THR A 224 -20.00 15.14 -9.00
N MET A 225 -18.89 14.55 -8.55
CA MET A 225 -18.91 13.78 -7.30
C MET A 225 -19.07 14.67 -6.08
N LEU A 226 -18.29 15.75 -5.98
CA LEU A 226 -18.36 16.69 -4.85
C LEU A 226 -19.69 17.46 -4.85
N THR A 227 -20.11 18.02 -5.99
CA THR A 227 -21.38 18.76 -6.10
C THR A 227 -22.60 17.91 -5.70
N LYS A 228 -22.56 16.60 -5.98
CA LYS A 228 -23.60 15.64 -5.57
C LYS A 228 -23.43 15.09 -4.16
N GLY A 229 -22.38 15.49 -3.43
CA GLY A 229 -22.09 15.01 -2.08
C GLY A 229 -21.65 13.54 -2.00
N LEU A 230 -21.10 12.99 -3.09
CA LEU A 230 -20.60 11.61 -3.15
C LEU A 230 -19.20 11.48 -2.53
N ILE A 231 -18.46 12.58 -2.49
CA ILE A 231 -17.17 12.74 -1.82
C ILE A 231 -17.19 14.05 -1.01
N SER A 232 -16.21 14.21 -0.14
CA SER A 232 -15.99 15.41 0.68
C SER A 232 -14.86 16.27 0.12
N GLY A 233 -14.87 17.57 0.41
CA GLY A 233 -13.79 18.47 -0.04
C GLY A 233 -12.42 18.12 0.54
N GLU A 234 -12.37 17.44 1.69
CA GLU A 234 -11.11 16.96 2.27
C GLU A 234 -10.49 15.81 1.48
N ASP A 235 -11.27 15.06 0.68
CA ASP A 235 -10.76 13.94 -0.12
C ASP A 235 -9.77 14.39 -1.21
N PHE A 236 -9.82 15.66 -1.64
CA PHE A 236 -8.80 16.23 -2.53
C PHE A 236 -7.42 16.36 -1.87
N GLY A 237 -7.34 16.26 -0.54
CA GLY A 237 -6.07 16.17 0.20
C GLY A 237 -5.40 14.79 0.11
N LEU A 238 -6.08 13.78 -0.46
CA LEU A 238 -5.54 12.42 -0.58
C LEU A 238 -4.44 12.30 -1.64
N PHE A 239 -4.38 13.23 -2.60
CA PHE A 239 -3.48 13.13 -3.73
C PHE A 239 -2.83 14.46 -4.12
N THR A 240 -1.85 14.41 -5.02
CA THR A 240 -1.24 15.58 -5.66
C THR A 240 -1.18 15.35 -7.16
N ILE A 241 -1.64 16.31 -7.95
CA ILE A 241 -1.46 16.32 -9.42
C ILE A 241 -0.22 17.14 -9.73
N THR A 242 0.67 16.61 -10.58
CA THR A 242 1.87 17.32 -11.04
C THR A 242 2.21 16.92 -12.47
N ARG A 243 2.96 17.79 -13.14
CA ARG A 243 3.59 17.51 -14.43
C ARG A 243 5.10 17.30 -14.31
N SER A 244 5.71 17.46 -13.13
CA SER A 244 7.16 17.28 -12.94
C SER A 244 7.47 15.95 -12.25
N ALA A 245 8.42 15.21 -12.83
CA ALA A 245 8.94 13.99 -12.21
C ALA A 245 9.68 14.30 -10.90
N GLU A 246 10.38 15.42 -10.83
CA GLU A 246 11.10 15.92 -9.66
C GLU A 246 10.13 16.33 -8.56
N GLU A 247 9.06 17.05 -8.89
CA GLU A 247 8.01 17.41 -7.93
C GLU A 247 7.32 16.15 -7.39
N ALA A 248 7.00 15.17 -8.25
CA ALA A 248 6.42 13.91 -7.83
C ALA A 248 7.32 13.16 -6.83
N LEU A 249 8.64 13.07 -7.11
CA LEU A 249 9.61 12.51 -6.19
C LEU A 249 9.63 13.30 -4.86
N GLU A 250 9.62 14.63 -4.92
CA GLU A 250 9.68 15.45 -3.72
C GLU A 250 8.43 15.30 -2.85
N VAL A 251 7.25 15.15 -3.44
CA VAL A 251 6.02 14.82 -2.70
C VAL A 251 6.19 13.51 -1.93
N ILE A 252 6.73 12.48 -2.57
CA ILE A 252 6.95 11.16 -1.94
C ILE A 252 8.02 11.27 -0.84
N ARG A 253 9.14 11.92 -1.13
CA ARG A 253 10.28 12.05 -0.21
C ARG A 253 9.93 12.87 1.01
N SER A 254 9.30 14.03 0.82
CA SER A 254 8.91 14.93 1.90
C SER A 254 7.84 14.31 2.81
N PHE A 255 6.94 13.47 2.28
CA PHE A 255 5.94 12.76 3.06
C PHE A 255 6.54 11.86 4.16
N TYR A 256 7.80 11.46 4.01
CA TYR A 256 8.49 10.61 4.97
C TYR A 256 9.66 11.29 5.67
N ARG A 257 9.72 12.63 5.65
CA ARG A 257 10.80 13.40 6.28
C ARG A 257 10.76 13.26 7.80
N THR A 258 9.60 13.49 8.38
CA THR A 258 9.33 13.41 9.82
C THR A 258 8.40 12.25 10.13
N TYR A 259 7.38 11.99 9.30
CA TYR A 259 6.50 10.84 9.44
C TYR A 259 7.22 9.55 9.03
N HIS A 260 7.10 8.50 9.84
CA HIS A 260 7.62 7.18 9.52
C HIS A 260 6.49 6.25 9.06
N SER A 261 5.54 5.99 9.95
CA SER A 261 4.38 5.12 9.73
C SER A 261 3.33 5.35 10.82
N SER A 262 2.16 4.72 10.68
CA SER A 262 1.11 4.78 11.71
C SER A 262 0.41 3.43 11.88
N ARG A 263 -0.16 3.20 13.06
CA ARG A 263 -1.05 2.08 13.33
C ARG A 263 -2.03 2.41 14.44
N TYR A 264 -3.10 1.64 14.55
CA TYR A 264 -3.98 1.70 15.70
C TYR A 264 -3.43 0.85 16.85
N VAL A 265 -3.42 1.44 18.05
CA VAL A 265 -3.29 0.74 19.33
C VAL A 265 -4.56 1.03 20.11
N ASP A 266 -5.45 0.05 20.18
CA ASP A 266 -6.81 0.20 20.69
C ASP A 266 -7.59 1.32 19.98
N LYS A 267 -7.90 2.41 20.69
CA LYS A 267 -8.59 3.58 20.16
C LYS A 267 -7.64 4.66 19.65
N LEU A 268 -6.34 4.56 19.93
CA LEU A 268 -5.35 5.57 19.57
C LEU A 268 -4.78 5.29 18.18
N LEU A 269 -4.74 6.30 17.34
CA LEU A 269 -3.86 6.32 16.18
C LEU A 269 -2.47 6.71 16.69
N VAL A 270 -1.53 5.77 16.62
CA VAL A 270 -0.13 5.97 16.97
C VAL A 270 0.64 6.25 15.69
N ILE A 271 1.22 7.44 15.62
CA ILE A 271 2.03 7.92 14.51
C ILE A 271 3.49 7.87 14.96
N ARG A 272 4.31 7.05 14.29
CA ARG A 272 5.75 6.98 14.50
C ARG A 272 6.43 8.06 13.68
N LEU A 273 7.46 8.67 14.25
CA LEU A 273 8.21 9.75 13.64
C LEU A 273 9.70 9.39 13.53
N ASN A 274 10.38 9.90 12.51
CA ASN A 274 11.83 9.81 12.35
C ASN A 274 12.58 10.77 13.29
N LYS A 275 11.92 11.84 13.72
CA LYS A 275 12.43 12.83 14.69
C LYS A 275 11.31 13.31 15.60
N SER A 276 11.66 13.70 16.82
CA SER A 276 10.71 14.25 17.79
C SER A 276 10.23 15.64 17.36
N LEU A 277 9.01 15.99 17.72
CA LEU A 277 8.47 17.35 17.60
C LEU A 277 8.57 18.07 18.95
N SER A 278 8.74 19.40 18.90
CA SER A 278 8.67 20.25 20.09
C SER A 278 7.23 20.41 20.58
N SER A 279 7.05 20.85 21.84
CA SER A 279 5.73 21.14 22.39
C SER A 279 4.98 22.20 21.59
N GLU A 280 5.67 23.25 21.13
CA GLU A 280 5.09 24.32 20.29
C GLU A 280 4.61 23.78 18.93
N GLN A 281 5.36 22.87 18.31
CA GLN A 281 4.94 22.22 17.06
C GLN A 281 3.71 21.33 17.27
N ILE A 282 3.62 20.64 18.41
CA ILE A 282 2.45 19.84 18.77
C ILE A 282 1.23 20.74 19.02
N GLU A 283 1.38 21.84 19.76
CA GLU A 283 0.30 22.82 19.99
C GLU A 283 -0.18 23.44 18.68
N THR A 284 0.73 23.73 17.75
CA THR A 284 0.41 24.19 16.39
C THR A 284 -0.46 23.16 15.67
N LEU A 285 -0.06 21.88 15.69
CA LEU A 285 -0.82 20.78 15.09
C LEU A 285 -2.22 20.62 15.72
N GLU A 286 -2.32 20.75 17.05
CA GLU A 286 -3.61 20.68 17.75
C GLU A 286 -4.55 21.80 17.32
N SER A 287 -4.02 23.03 17.19
CA SER A 287 -4.79 24.20 16.78
C SER A 287 -5.25 24.09 15.32
N GLU A 288 -4.35 23.74 14.40
CA GLU A 288 -4.65 23.69 12.97
C GLU A 288 -5.56 22.50 12.60
N PHE A 289 -5.47 21.38 13.32
CA PHE A 289 -6.15 20.13 12.98
C PHE A 289 -7.11 19.63 14.06
N ALA A 290 -7.68 20.52 14.89
CA ALA A 290 -8.65 20.14 15.93
C ALA A 290 -9.81 19.26 15.40
N GLY A 291 -10.22 19.45 14.13
CA GLY A 291 -11.29 18.69 13.48
C GLY A 291 -11.01 17.18 13.32
N ILE A 292 -9.75 16.73 13.35
CA ILE A 292 -9.42 15.30 13.24
C ILE A 292 -9.50 14.56 14.58
N LEU A 293 -9.49 15.31 15.69
CA LEU A 293 -9.47 14.76 17.04
C LEU A 293 -10.89 14.47 17.53
N ARG A 294 -11.04 13.46 18.39
CA ARG A 294 -12.27 13.30 19.16
C ARG A 294 -12.45 14.49 20.11
N PRO A 295 -13.69 14.99 20.32
CA PRO A 295 -13.94 16.12 21.22
C PRO A 295 -13.34 15.89 22.61
N GLY A 296 -12.63 16.91 23.13
CA GLY A 296 -11.98 16.88 24.44
C GLY A 296 -10.67 16.08 24.52
N THR A 297 -10.16 15.59 23.39
CA THR A 297 -8.88 14.87 23.33
C THR A 297 -7.74 15.77 22.84
N ARG A 298 -6.49 15.35 23.08
CA ARG A 298 -5.27 16.10 22.81
C ARG A 298 -4.25 15.19 22.12
N ILE A 299 -3.32 15.77 21.36
CA ILE A 299 -2.17 15.10 20.77
C ILE A 299 -1.11 14.91 21.86
N LYS A 300 -0.63 13.68 22.03
CA LYS A 300 0.38 13.36 23.06
C LYS A 300 1.65 12.84 22.42
N ALA A 301 2.79 13.48 22.70
CA ALA A 301 4.08 12.86 22.50
C ALA A 301 4.25 11.68 23.47
N THR A 302 4.68 10.52 22.97
CA THR A 302 4.80 9.30 23.77
C THR A 302 5.96 8.41 23.29
N GLY A 303 6.36 7.47 24.14
CA GLY A 303 7.17 6.31 23.75
C GLY A 303 6.31 5.17 23.20
N ALA A 304 6.95 4.02 22.96
CA ALA A 304 6.28 2.80 22.47
C ALA A 304 5.29 2.22 23.48
N PHE A 305 4.14 1.74 22.98
CA PHE A 305 3.18 0.96 23.75
C PHE A 305 3.58 -0.53 23.77
N VAL A 306 3.22 -1.24 24.84
CA VAL A 306 3.50 -2.69 25.00
C VAL A 306 2.95 -3.52 23.83
N LYS A 307 1.81 -3.12 23.25
CA LYS A 307 1.19 -3.78 22.10
C LYS A 307 1.98 -3.65 20.79
N GLU A 308 3.04 -2.85 20.75
CA GLU A 308 3.92 -2.68 19.59
C GLU A 308 5.18 -3.57 19.66
N LYS A 309 5.27 -4.49 20.64
CA LYS A 309 6.42 -5.39 20.79
C LYS A 309 6.58 -6.37 19.62
N ASP A 310 5.54 -6.50 18.79
CA ASP A 310 5.54 -7.23 17.53
C ASP A 310 6.39 -6.57 16.43
N GLN A 311 6.84 -5.32 16.63
CA GLN A 311 7.70 -4.57 15.71
C GLN A 311 8.92 -3.99 16.45
N PRO A 312 9.84 -4.83 16.95
CA PRO A 312 10.96 -4.40 17.79
C PRO A 312 11.88 -3.39 17.09
N ASP A 313 12.06 -3.51 15.78
CA ASP A 313 12.91 -2.61 14.99
C ASP A 313 12.42 -1.15 15.01
N LEU A 314 11.14 -0.93 15.30
CA LEU A 314 10.53 0.40 15.35
C LEU A 314 10.36 0.92 16.78
N TRP A 315 10.85 0.19 17.79
CA TRP A 315 10.62 0.52 19.20
C TRP A 315 11.23 1.87 19.60
N HIS A 316 12.38 2.22 19.03
CA HIS A 316 13.15 3.41 19.36
C HIS A 316 12.59 4.74 18.81
N LEU A 317 11.65 4.70 17.87
CA LEU A 317 11.14 5.91 17.18
C LEU A 317 10.27 6.81 18.08
N PRO A 318 10.37 8.14 18.03
CA PRO A 318 9.39 9.00 18.71
C PRO A 318 7.97 8.80 18.17
N ARG A 319 6.94 9.06 18.97
CA ARG A 319 5.53 8.88 18.59
C ARG A 319 4.63 10.02 18.99
N LEU A 320 3.58 10.25 18.19
CA LEU A 320 2.37 10.94 18.59
C LEU A 320 1.24 9.92 18.79
N ALA A 321 0.47 10.06 19.85
CA ALA A 321 -0.77 9.33 20.06
C ALA A 321 -1.95 10.29 20.01
N ILE A 322 -2.92 9.98 19.14
CA ILE A 322 -4.12 10.79 18.95
C ILE A 322 -5.38 9.94 18.99
N GLU A 323 -6.46 10.45 19.58
CA GLU A 323 -7.79 9.84 19.43
C GLU A 323 -8.45 10.36 18.15
N PHE A 324 -8.04 9.79 17.00
CA PHE A 324 -8.55 10.18 15.70
C PHE A 324 -10.05 9.86 15.55
N ASN A 325 -10.78 10.74 14.87
CA ASN A 325 -12.23 10.64 14.69
C ASN A 325 -12.68 9.49 13.76
N ARG A 326 -11.73 8.86 13.03
CA ARG A 326 -11.96 7.77 12.06
C ARG A 326 -12.88 8.14 10.89
N ARG A 327 -12.90 9.41 10.52
CA ARG A 327 -13.72 9.94 9.41
C ARG A 327 -12.91 10.85 8.50
N SER A 328 -12.14 11.76 9.08
CA SER A 328 -11.45 12.83 8.35
C SER A 328 -10.10 12.39 7.81
N TYR A 329 -10.07 11.36 6.97
CA TYR A 329 -8.82 10.79 6.42
C TYR A 329 -8.14 11.73 5.42
N GLY A 330 -8.90 12.52 4.67
CA GLY A 330 -8.35 13.61 3.87
C GLY A 330 -7.56 14.62 4.70
N LEU A 331 -8.13 15.08 5.82
CA LEU A 331 -7.42 15.95 6.77
C LEU A 331 -6.27 15.24 7.49
N LEU A 332 -6.32 13.92 7.70
CA LEU A 332 -5.20 13.16 8.24
C LEU A 332 -3.96 13.22 7.33
N ASN A 333 -4.15 13.17 6.01
CA ASN A 333 -3.05 13.36 5.06
C ASN A 333 -2.48 14.79 5.13
N SER A 334 -3.33 15.81 5.20
CA SER A 334 -2.90 17.20 5.41
C SER A 334 -2.15 17.38 6.74
N PHE A 335 -2.60 16.72 7.80
CA PHE A 335 -1.93 16.69 9.11
C PHE A 335 -0.53 16.05 9.02
N ILE A 336 -0.40 14.94 8.28
CA ILE A 336 0.90 14.30 8.04
C ILE A 336 1.81 15.21 7.22
N ARG A 337 1.30 15.89 6.17
CA ARG A 337 2.09 16.90 5.43
C ARG A 337 2.56 18.01 6.36
N ARG A 338 1.73 18.47 7.30
CA ARG A 338 2.12 19.48 8.29
C ARG A 338 3.21 18.96 9.24
N ILE A 339 3.10 17.75 9.76
CA ILE A 339 4.17 17.10 10.55
C ILE A 339 5.49 17.11 9.79
N ASN A 340 5.44 16.80 8.50
CA ASN A 340 6.61 16.78 7.64
C ASN A 340 7.14 18.17 7.27
N SER A 341 6.43 19.27 7.56
CA SER A 341 6.90 20.64 7.32
C SER A 341 7.83 21.16 8.43
N PHE A 342 7.79 20.54 9.60
CA PHE A 342 8.74 20.73 10.71
C PHE A 342 10.04 19.95 10.47
#